data_AF-G5E3K1-F1
#
_entry.id   AF-G5E3K1-F1
#
_cell.length_a   1.000
_cell.length_b   1.000
_cell.length_c   1.000
_cell.angle_alpha   90.00
_cell.angle_beta   90.00
_cell.angle_gamma   90.00
#
_symmetry.space_group_name_H-M   'P 1'
#
loop_
_entity.id
_entity.type
_entity.pdbx_description
1 polymer ?
#
loop_
_entity_poly.entity_id
_entity_poly.type
_entity_poly.pdbx_seq_one_letter_code
_entity_poly.pdbx_strand_id
1 'polypeptide(L)'
;VDLNRNFPDLNTVMYYNEKHGGPNHHIPLPDNWMNSVEPETLATILWMKNYNFVLSANLHGGAVVANYPFDKSKELRIRGPRRTSYTATPDDSLFRKLAKSYSYAHGWMHTGFNCGDYFHDGITNGASWYSLYKGMQDFNYLH
;
A
#
# COMPACT_ATOMS: atom_id res chain seq x y z
N VAL A 1 9.22 12.59 11.80
CA VAL A 1 9.33 11.42 10.92
C VAL A 1 8.07 11.31 10.09
N ASP A 2 8.14 10.85 8.83
CA ASP A 2 6.94 10.53 8.04
C ASP A 2 6.45 9.14 8.46
N LEU A 3 5.30 9.08 9.16
CA LEU A 3 4.73 7.83 9.68
C LEU A 3 4.36 6.86 8.55
N ASN A 4 3.97 7.36 7.37
CA ASN A 4 3.69 6.52 6.21
C ASN A 4 4.95 6.16 5.40
N ARG A 5 6.13 6.27 6.02
CA ARG A 5 7.43 5.73 5.60
C ARG A 5 8.16 5.01 6.75
N ASN A 6 7.44 4.71 7.83
CA ASN A 6 8.04 4.23 9.08
C ASN A 6 7.76 2.75 9.37
N PHE A 7 6.79 2.11 8.70
CA PHE A 7 6.49 0.68 8.89
C PHE A 7 7.62 -0.21 8.34
N PRO A 8 7.80 -1.46 8.84
CA PRO A 8 8.71 -2.43 8.23
C PRO A 8 8.41 -2.67 6.74
N ASP A 9 9.44 -2.73 5.89
CA ASP A 9 9.31 -3.01 4.45
C ASP A 9 9.22 -4.52 4.21
N LEU A 10 7.99 -5.03 4.09
CA LEU A 10 7.72 -6.45 3.84
C LEU A 10 7.57 -6.78 2.35
N ASN A 11 7.34 -5.77 1.50
CA ASN A 11 7.23 -5.93 0.05
C ASN A 11 8.47 -6.60 -0.55
N THR A 12 9.67 -6.28 -0.05
CA THR A 12 10.93 -6.88 -0.53
C THR A 12 10.93 -8.40 -0.36
N VAL A 13 10.46 -8.87 0.80
CA VAL A 13 10.34 -10.31 1.10
C VAL A 13 9.24 -10.93 0.26
N MET A 14 8.08 -10.27 0.15
CA MET A 14 6.97 -10.74 -0.68
C MET A 14 7.42 -10.95 -2.14
N TYR A 15 8.07 -9.96 -2.76
CA TYR A 15 8.50 -10.05 -4.15
C TYR A 15 9.58 -11.12 -4.36
N TYR A 16 10.42 -11.36 -3.36
CA TYR A 16 11.34 -12.49 -3.37
C TYR A 16 10.60 -13.83 -3.34
N ASN A 17 9.64 -13.99 -2.42
CA ASN A 17 8.86 -15.22 -2.24
C ASN A 17 7.97 -15.53 -3.44
N GLU A 18 7.36 -14.52 -4.07
CA GLU A 18 6.58 -14.71 -5.31
C GLU A 18 7.42 -15.31 -6.44
N LYS A 19 8.72 -14.97 -6.50
CA LYS A 19 9.62 -15.44 -7.56
C LYS A 19 10.26 -16.79 -7.26
N HIS A 20 10.60 -17.06 -6.00
CA HIS A 20 11.40 -18.23 -5.61
C HIS A 20 10.61 -19.29 -4.83
N GLY A 21 9.34 -19.02 -4.53
CA GLY A 21 8.55 -19.80 -3.59
C GLY A 21 8.84 -19.40 -2.14
N GLY A 22 7.80 -19.37 -1.32
CA GLY A 22 7.89 -19.01 0.09
C GLY A 22 6.52 -18.59 0.66
N PRO A 23 6.46 -18.22 1.94
CA PRO A 23 5.24 -17.71 2.54
C PRO A 23 4.71 -16.47 1.80
N ASN A 24 3.42 -16.43 1.55
CA ASN A 24 2.73 -15.34 0.84
C ASN A 24 1.80 -14.51 1.75
N HIS A 25 1.80 -14.78 3.05
CA HIS A 25 1.03 -14.07 4.07
C HIS A 25 1.79 -14.05 5.40
N HIS A 26 1.43 -13.14 6.31
CA HIS A 26 1.98 -13.03 7.66
C HIS A 26 3.52 -13.04 7.69
N ILE A 27 4.14 -12.23 6.82
CA ILE A 27 5.60 -12.13 6.73
C ILE A 27 6.14 -11.66 8.09
N PRO A 28 7.14 -12.35 8.68
CA PRO A 28 7.62 -12.01 10.01
C PRO A 28 8.30 -10.64 10.03
N LEU A 29 8.14 -9.93 11.16
CA LEU A 29 8.82 -8.66 11.38
C LEU A 29 10.29 -8.90 11.77
N PRO A 30 11.22 -7.98 11.45
CA PRO A 30 12.60 -8.05 11.93
C PRO A 30 12.68 -8.06 13.47
N ASP A 31 13.62 -8.79 14.07
CA ASP A 31 13.69 -8.99 15.54
C ASP A 31 13.67 -7.69 16.36
N ASN A 32 14.35 -6.64 15.88
CA ASN A 32 14.46 -5.35 16.56
C ASN A 32 13.47 -4.29 16.03
N TRP A 33 12.40 -4.69 15.34
CA TRP A 33 11.47 -3.74 14.69
C TRP A 33 10.91 -2.68 15.65
N MET A 34 10.61 -3.06 16.90
CA MET A 34 10.06 -2.16 17.93
C MET A 34 10.95 -0.95 18.21
N ASN A 35 12.27 -1.08 18.06
CA ASN A 35 13.24 0.00 18.28
C ASN A 35 13.49 0.85 17.03
N SER A 36 12.88 0.49 15.90
CA SER A 36 13.11 1.11 14.59
C SER A 36 11.90 1.88 14.04
N VAL A 37 10.84 1.96 14.83
CA VAL A 37 9.58 2.61 14.50
C VAL A 37 9.25 3.70 15.53
N GLU A 38 8.51 4.71 15.10
CA GLU A 38 7.98 5.76 15.97
C GLU A 38 6.89 5.20 16.89
N PRO A 39 6.60 5.85 18.03
CA PRO A 39 5.60 5.36 18.99
C PRO A 39 4.21 5.19 18.38
N GLU A 40 3.80 6.03 17.42
CA GLU A 40 2.51 5.91 16.73
C GLU A 40 2.45 4.67 15.84
N THR A 41 3.53 4.39 15.11
CA THR A 41 3.68 3.18 14.29
C THR A 41 3.70 1.94 15.18
N LEU A 42 4.45 1.98 16.29
CA LEU A 42 4.49 0.91 17.29
C LEU A 42 3.08 0.60 17.83
N ALA A 43 2.37 1.63 18.29
CA ALA A 43 1.02 1.47 18.83
C ALA A 43 0.07 0.88 17.78
N THR A 44 0.19 1.31 16.53
CA THR A 44 -0.62 0.81 15.42
C THR A 44 -0.34 -0.65 15.10
N ILE A 45 0.94 -1.06 15.04
CA ILE A 45 1.31 -2.47 14.80
C ILE A 45 0.84 -3.36 15.97
N LEU A 46 0.97 -2.89 17.22
CA LEU A 46 0.46 -3.62 18.38
C LEU A 46 -1.07 -3.74 18.36
N TRP A 47 -1.77 -2.68 17.93
CA TRP A 47 -3.22 -2.70 17.76
C TRP A 47 -3.68 -3.70 16.70
N MET A 48 -2.98 -3.74 15.55
CA MET A 48 -3.22 -4.72 14.48
C MET A 48 -3.02 -6.17 14.97
N LYS A 49 -2.08 -6.40 15.89
CA LYS A 49 -1.87 -7.74 16.49
C LYS A 49 -2.94 -8.16 17.49
N ASN A 50 -3.68 -7.21 18.05
CA ASN A 50 -4.69 -7.49 19.08
C ASN A 50 -6.07 -7.85 18.50
N TYR A 51 -6.31 -7.55 17.22
CA TYR A 51 -7.58 -7.80 16.55
C TYR A 51 -7.36 -8.37 15.17
N ASN A 52 -8.19 -9.34 14.77
CA ASN A 52 -8.17 -9.88 13.42
C ASN A 52 -8.95 -8.95 12.47
N PHE A 53 -8.35 -7.82 12.10
CA PHE A 53 -8.93 -6.89 11.13
C PHE A 53 -9.06 -7.55 9.75
N VAL A 54 -10.25 -7.44 9.14
CA VAL A 54 -10.54 -8.06 7.83
C VAL A 54 -10.48 -7.05 6.68
N LEU A 55 -10.89 -5.81 6.94
CA LEU A 55 -10.87 -4.72 5.98
C LEU A 55 -10.54 -3.42 6.71
N SER A 56 -9.72 -2.57 6.11
CA SER A 56 -9.37 -1.27 6.65
C SER A 56 -9.27 -0.22 5.53
N ALA A 57 -9.32 1.06 5.92
CA ALA A 57 -9.05 2.18 5.04
C ALA A 57 -8.24 3.23 5.82
N ASN A 58 -7.18 3.75 5.20
CA ASN A 58 -6.43 4.90 5.71
C ASN A 58 -6.83 6.14 4.90
N LEU A 59 -7.02 7.28 5.58
CA LEU A 59 -7.52 8.51 4.95
C LEU A 59 -6.39 9.53 4.80
N HIS A 60 -6.22 10.05 3.59
CA HIS A 60 -5.21 11.04 3.23
C HIS A 60 -5.84 12.29 2.60
N GLY A 61 -5.07 13.39 2.59
CA GLY A 61 -5.34 14.58 1.80
C GLY A 61 -4.19 14.86 0.83
N GLY A 62 -4.48 15.59 -0.26
CA GLY A 62 -3.51 15.97 -1.29
C GLY A 62 -3.90 15.53 -2.70
N ALA A 63 -4.75 14.51 -2.83
CA ALA A 63 -5.38 14.07 -4.07
C ALA A 63 -6.78 13.53 -3.78
N VAL A 64 -7.58 13.30 -4.82
CA VAL A 64 -8.92 12.67 -4.72
C VAL A 64 -8.92 11.38 -5.54
N VAL A 65 -8.53 10.28 -4.90
CA VAL A 65 -8.39 8.95 -5.52
C VAL A 65 -8.44 7.87 -4.44
N ALA A 66 -9.01 6.71 -4.76
CA ALA A 66 -8.87 5.51 -3.93
C ALA A 66 -7.61 4.73 -4.35
N ASN A 67 -6.56 4.86 -3.55
CA ASN A 67 -5.29 4.15 -3.72
C ASN A 67 -5.39 2.71 -3.18
N TYR A 68 -4.82 1.74 -3.89
CA TYR A 68 -4.80 0.34 -3.44
C TYR A 68 -3.44 -0.35 -3.68
N PRO A 69 -3.14 -1.45 -2.95
CA PRO A 69 -1.87 -2.16 -3.05
C PRO A 69 -1.50 -2.69 -4.45
N PHE A 70 -0.21 -2.94 -4.71
CA PHE A 70 0.93 -2.55 -3.88
C PHE A 70 1.33 -1.08 -4.10
N ASP A 71 1.82 -0.44 -3.06
CA ASP A 71 2.44 0.89 -3.08
C ASP A 71 3.89 0.84 -3.58
N LYS A 72 4.62 -0.25 -3.31
CA LYS A 72 6.03 -0.39 -3.74
C LYS A 72 6.13 -1.02 -5.12
N SER A 73 6.83 -0.38 -6.05
CA SER A 73 7.14 -0.99 -7.36
C SER A 73 8.12 -2.18 -7.24
N LYS A 74 7.89 -3.24 -8.03
CA LYS A 74 8.81 -4.39 -8.21
C LYS A 74 10.10 -4.01 -8.95
N GLU A 75 10.05 -2.99 -9.80
CA GLU A 75 11.22 -2.57 -10.57
C GLU A 75 12.21 -1.80 -9.70
N LEU A 76 13.43 -2.35 -9.56
CA LEU A 76 14.55 -1.62 -8.96
C LEU A 76 14.93 -0.43 -9.84
N ARG A 77 15.28 0.70 -9.21
CA ARG A 77 15.79 1.92 -9.88
C ARG A 77 17.13 1.64 -10.57
N ILE A 78 17.13 0.96 -11.72
CA ILE A 78 18.38 0.56 -12.37
C ILE A 78 18.95 1.66 -13.27
N ARG A 79 18.15 2.62 -13.78
CA ARG A 79 18.57 3.92 -14.37
C ARG A 79 17.35 4.68 -14.94
N GLY A 80 17.23 5.98 -14.69
CA GLY A 80 16.21 6.86 -15.30
C GLY A 80 15.21 7.49 -14.32
N PRO A 81 14.39 8.48 -14.76
CA PRO A 81 13.40 9.15 -13.93
C PRO A 81 12.40 8.14 -13.36
N ARG A 82 11.80 8.46 -12.21
CA ARG A 82 10.92 7.58 -11.39
C ARG A 82 10.03 6.71 -12.29
N ARG A 83 10.40 5.44 -12.48
CA ARG A 83 9.51 4.49 -13.15
C ARG A 83 8.41 4.11 -12.17
N THR A 84 7.24 4.67 -12.42
CA THR A 84 5.98 4.16 -11.88
C THR A 84 5.65 2.90 -12.67
N SER A 85 5.29 1.83 -11.99
CA SER A 85 4.99 0.56 -12.64
C SER A 85 3.90 -0.15 -11.85
N TYR A 86 2.86 -0.58 -12.57
CA TYR A 86 1.74 -1.26 -11.96
C TYR A 86 2.21 -2.52 -11.25
N THR A 87 1.98 -2.59 -9.95
CA THR A 87 2.42 -3.72 -9.13
C THR A 87 1.22 -4.35 -8.45
N ALA A 88 0.65 -5.34 -9.14
CA ALA A 88 -0.52 -6.08 -8.68
C ALA A 88 -0.22 -6.92 -7.44
N THR A 89 -1.20 -7.01 -6.53
CA THR A 89 -1.29 -8.09 -5.55
C THR A 89 -1.90 -9.35 -6.18
N PRO A 90 -1.81 -10.52 -5.52
CA PRO A 90 -2.62 -11.68 -5.88
C PRO A 90 -4.14 -11.40 -5.86
N ASP A 91 -4.59 -10.48 -4.99
CA ASP A 91 -6.00 -10.08 -4.84
C ASP A 91 -6.37 -8.80 -5.63
N ASP A 92 -5.65 -8.47 -6.71
CA ASP A 92 -5.81 -7.21 -7.45
C ASP A 92 -7.26 -6.93 -7.87
N SER A 93 -7.96 -7.96 -8.37
CA SER A 93 -9.36 -7.81 -8.79
C SER A 93 -10.29 -7.42 -7.63
N LEU A 94 -10.05 -7.94 -6.43
CA LEU A 94 -10.78 -7.61 -5.22
C LEU A 94 -10.45 -6.18 -4.79
N PHE A 95 -9.17 -5.80 -4.76
CA PHE A 95 -8.76 -4.44 -4.39
C PHE A 95 -9.32 -3.37 -5.35
N ARG A 96 -9.32 -3.64 -6.65
CA ARG A 96 -9.97 -2.76 -7.64
C ARG A 96 -11.47 -2.63 -7.37
N LYS A 97 -12.15 -3.72 -7.00
CA LYS A 97 -13.58 -3.68 -6.63
C LYS A 97 -13.82 -2.88 -5.35
N LEU A 98 -12.99 -3.06 -4.31
CA LEU A 98 -13.07 -2.30 -3.06
C LEU A 98 -12.85 -0.80 -3.30
N ALA A 99 -11.80 -0.45 -4.04
CA ALA A 99 -11.48 0.93 -4.40
C ALA A 99 -12.62 1.59 -5.22
N LYS A 100 -13.16 0.87 -6.22
CA LYS A 100 -14.31 1.36 -7.00
C LYS A 100 -15.55 1.55 -6.14
N SER A 101 -15.80 0.65 -5.18
CA SER A 101 -16.96 0.76 -4.28
C SER A 101 -16.96 2.09 -3.52
N TYR A 102 -15.79 2.55 -3.06
CA TYR A 102 -15.65 3.87 -2.44
C TYR A 102 -15.72 5.01 -3.48
N SER A 103 -14.96 4.91 -4.58
CA SER A 103 -14.87 5.96 -5.59
C SER A 103 -16.22 6.32 -6.23
N TYR A 104 -17.04 5.32 -6.58
CA TYR A 104 -18.37 5.52 -7.17
C TYR A 104 -19.43 5.95 -6.15
N ALA A 105 -19.27 5.60 -4.88
CA ALA A 105 -20.14 6.09 -3.82
C ALA A 105 -19.80 7.54 -3.40
N HIS A 106 -18.54 7.97 -3.61
CA HIS A 106 -18.10 9.32 -3.34
C HIS A 106 -18.63 10.31 -4.40
N GLY A 107 -19.02 11.51 -3.96
CA GLY A 107 -19.75 12.48 -4.78
C GLY A 107 -19.07 12.90 -6.10
N TRP A 108 -17.74 12.88 -6.16
CA TRP A 108 -16.98 13.26 -7.36
C TRP A 108 -15.63 12.53 -7.54
N MET A 109 -15.35 11.44 -6.81
CA MET A 109 -14.04 10.77 -6.96
C MET A 109 -13.98 10.01 -8.28
N HIS A 110 -15.06 9.30 -8.63
CA HIS A 110 -15.16 8.52 -9.88
C HIS A 110 -15.04 9.33 -11.16
N THR A 111 -15.20 10.67 -11.11
CA THR A 111 -15.01 11.54 -12.28
C THR A 111 -13.56 11.49 -12.77
N GLY A 112 -12.63 11.09 -11.90
CA GLY A 112 -11.24 10.84 -12.21
C GLY A 112 -10.38 12.08 -12.37
N PHE A 113 -10.95 13.23 -12.75
CA PHE A 113 -10.21 14.47 -12.94
C PHE A 113 -10.38 15.40 -11.73
N ASN A 114 -9.41 15.38 -10.83
CA ASN A 114 -9.42 16.15 -9.58
C ASN A 114 -8.02 16.66 -9.27
N CYS A 115 -7.90 17.87 -8.71
CA CYS A 115 -6.61 18.45 -8.27
C CYS A 115 -5.51 18.56 -9.36
N GLY A 116 -5.86 18.49 -10.65
CA GLY A 116 -4.90 18.46 -11.76
C GLY A 116 -4.38 17.07 -12.11
N ASP A 117 -4.82 16.03 -11.41
CA ASP A 117 -4.54 14.62 -11.70
C ASP A 117 -5.70 13.97 -12.46
N TYR A 118 -5.38 12.91 -13.21
CA TYR A 118 -6.37 12.04 -13.85
C TYR A 118 -6.21 10.58 -13.43
N PHE A 119 -7.23 10.04 -12.76
CA PHE A 119 -7.32 8.64 -12.36
C PHE A 119 -8.58 8.01 -12.94
N HIS A 120 -8.43 7.08 -13.88
CA HIS A 120 -9.58 6.37 -14.46
C HIS A 120 -10.39 5.67 -13.37
N ASP A 121 -11.71 5.86 -13.36
CA ASP A 121 -12.66 5.42 -12.32
C ASP A 121 -12.37 5.97 -10.90
N GLY A 122 -11.51 6.99 -10.76
CA GLY A 122 -11.12 7.55 -9.46
C GLY A 122 -10.32 6.59 -8.57
N ILE A 123 -9.65 5.59 -9.15
CA ILE A 123 -8.83 4.60 -8.42
C ILE A 123 -7.41 4.54 -8.99
N THR A 124 -6.45 4.10 -8.19
CA THR A 124 -5.09 3.85 -8.67
C THR A 124 -4.36 2.77 -7.87
N ASN A 125 -3.54 1.98 -8.56
CA ASN A 125 -2.52 1.16 -7.89
C ASN A 125 -1.40 2.09 -7.40
N GLY A 126 -0.98 1.95 -6.14
CA GLY A 126 -0.03 2.88 -5.54
C GLY A 126 1.30 2.97 -6.28
N ALA A 127 1.91 1.84 -6.61
CA ALA A 127 3.16 1.80 -7.36
C ALA A 127 3.06 2.39 -8.78
N SER A 128 1.87 2.30 -9.40
CA SER A 128 1.57 2.90 -10.71
C SER A 128 1.43 4.42 -10.63
N TRP A 129 1.05 4.99 -9.49
CA TRP A 129 1.00 6.43 -9.28
C TRP A 129 2.36 6.97 -8.85
N TYR A 130 2.93 6.44 -7.77
CA TYR A 130 4.31 6.63 -7.36
C TYR A 130 4.76 5.54 -6.40
N SER A 131 5.96 5.00 -6.61
CA SER A 131 6.50 3.96 -5.72
C SER A 131 6.77 4.51 -4.30
N LEU A 132 6.18 3.86 -3.31
CA LEU A 132 6.30 4.14 -1.88
C LEU A 132 6.66 2.85 -1.15
N TYR A 133 7.58 2.93 -0.20
CA TYR A 133 7.99 1.82 0.65
C TYR A 133 7.81 2.22 2.12
N LYS A 134 7.70 1.22 3.01
CA LYS A 134 7.46 1.42 4.45
C LYS A 134 6.14 2.13 4.78
N GLY A 135 5.13 1.98 3.91
CA GLY A 135 3.79 2.49 4.11
C GLY A 135 2.93 1.55 4.96
N MET A 136 1.91 2.09 5.61
CA MET A 136 0.98 1.31 6.43
C MET A 136 0.09 0.38 5.59
N GLN A 137 -0.27 0.80 4.36
CA GLN A 137 -1.20 0.08 3.50
C GLN A 137 -0.69 -1.32 3.13
N ASP A 138 0.50 -1.40 2.53
CA ASP A 138 1.10 -2.68 2.15
C ASP A 138 1.46 -3.53 3.38
N PHE A 139 1.81 -2.90 4.50
CA PHE A 139 2.07 -3.60 5.76
C PHE A 139 0.85 -4.40 6.23
N ASN A 140 -0.36 -3.80 6.21
CA ASN A 140 -1.60 -4.48 6.62
C ASN A 140 -1.87 -5.76 5.81
N TYR A 141 -1.55 -5.75 4.52
CA TYR A 141 -1.85 -6.88 3.65
C TYR A 141 -0.81 -8.00 3.78
N LEU A 142 0.43 -7.66 4.15
CA LEU A 142 1.55 -8.60 4.18
C LEU A 142 1.82 -9.20 5.57
N HIS A 143 1.36 -8.56 6.66
CA HIS A 143 1.59 -8.99 8.04
C HIS A 143 0.29 -9.26 8.78
#